data_AF-A0AAW8WBC8-F1
#
_entry.id   AF-A0AAW8WBC8-F1
#
_cell.length_a   1.000
_cell.length_b   1.000
_cell.length_c   1.000
_cell.angle_alpha   90.00
_cell.angle_beta   90.00
_cell.angle_gamma   90.00
#
_symmetry.space_group_name_H-M   'P 1'
#
loop_
_entity.id
_entity.type
_entity.pdbx_description
1 polymer ?
#
loop_
_entity_poly.entity_id
_entity_poly.type
_entity_poly.pdbx_seq_one_letter_code
_entity_poly.pdbx_strand_id
1 'polypeptide(L)'
;MVEIQDNEIITNHLKEILDERHISIKTFVDYAVRSGISRSAIYKIAANTHYNIQEITVHKLQRLLGVSYEKLISWAPNMSTYFNDNPRGFTQENLEILSHEMRDIGIQLHYQVYSRKESMNVTTMYAQNRRIYLDGNFRIDTSGLPELMANQF
;
A
#
# COMPACT_ATOMS: atom_id res chain seq x y z
N MET A 1 -8.01 -17.28 22.57
CA MET A 1 -6.90 -16.99 21.64
C MET A 1 -7.50 -16.11 20.56
N VAL A 2 -7.26 -14.80 20.62
CA VAL A 2 -7.72 -13.87 19.57
C VAL A 2 -6.61 -13.91 18.54
N GLU A 3 -6.84 -14.61 17.42
CA GLU A 3 -6.00 -14.45 16.24
C GLU A 3 -6.16 -13.00 15.79
N ILE A 4 -5.13 -12.19 16.07
CA ILE A 4 -4.97 -10.90 15.43
C ILE A 4 -4.67 -11.25 13.98
N GLN A 5 -5.69 -11.20 13.12
CA GLN A 5 -5.46 -11.10 11.69
C GLN A 5 -4.67 -9.80 11.49
N ASP A 6 -3.38 -9.92 11.18
CA ASP A 6 -2.53 -8.78 10.82
C ASP A 6 -3.06 -8.19 9.50
N ASN A 7 -4.02 -7.28 9.66
CA ASN A 7 -4.67 -6.53 8.59
C ASN A 7 -3.75 -5.47 7.98
N GLU A 8 -2.51 -5.37 8.44
CA GLU A 8 -1.54 -4.36 8.01
C GLU A 8 -0.20 -5.03 7.69
N ILE A 9 0.37 -4.68 6.56
CA ILE A 9 1.74 -4.98 6.17
C ILE A 9 2.59 -3.77 6.56
N ILE A 10 3.55 -4.00 7.46
CA ILE A 10 4.54 -3.01 7.85
C ILE A 10 5.80 -3.23 7.03
N THR A 11 6.23 -2.21 6.30
CA THR A 11 7.41 -2.25 5.45
C THR A 11 8.45 -1.26 5.97
N ASN A 12 9.67 -1.71 6.16
CA ASN A 12 10.82 -0.88 6.46
C ASN A 12 11.67 -0.63 5.21
N HIS A 13 12.14 0.61 5.07
CA HIS A 13 12.85 1.11 3.89
C HIS A 13 14.34 1.33 4.15
N LEU A 14 14.92 0.68 5.16
CA LEU A 14 16.32 0.94 5.54
C LEU A 14 17.29 0.74 4.37
N LYS A 15 17.18 -0.39 3.67
CA LYS A 15 18.09 -0.71 2.55
C LYS A 15 17.95 0.28 1.40
N GLU A 16 16.71 0.63 1.06
CA GLU A 16 16.37 1.60 0.02
C GLU A 16 16.98 2.98 0.33
N ILE A 17 16.78 3.50 1.54
CA ILE A 17 17.36 4.78 1.98
C ILE A 17 18.89 4.78 1.90
N LEU A 18 19.53 3.66 2.29
CA LEU A 18 20.99 3.55 2.20
C LEU A 18 21.47 3.55 0.75
N ASP A 19 20.75 2.87 -0.14
CA ASP A 19 21.08 2.80 -1.56
C ASP A 19 20.89 4.15 -2.26
N GLU A 20 19.77 4.85 -1.98
CA GLU A 20 19.50 6.23 -2.45
C GLU A 20 20.64 7.20 -2.08
N ARG A 21 21.24 7.00 -0.90
CA ARG A 21 22.31 7.85 -0.37
C ARG A 21 23.72 7.33 -0.67
N HIS A 22 23.83 6.22 -1.40
CA HIS A 22 25.10 5.55 -1.70
C HIS A 22 25.92 5.21 -0.43
N ILE A 23 25.25 4.90 0.68
CA ILE A 23 25.87 4.49 1.94
C ILE A 23 25.94 2.97 1.98
N SER A 24 27.14 2.40 2.04
CA SER A 24 27.26 0.95 2.19
C SER A 24 26.69 0.48 3.53
N ILE A 25 26.02 -0.67 3.54
CA ILE A 25 25.47 -1.25 4.79
C ILE A 25 26.56 -1.43 5.85
N LYS A 26 27.78 -1.80 5.44
CA LYS A 26 28.93 -1.95 6.33
C LYS A 26 29.28 -0.63 7.01
N THR A 27 29.34 0.46 6.24
CA THR A 27 29.59 1.81 6.73
C THR A 27 28.50 2.22 7.72
N PHE A 28 27.22 2.04 7.38
CA PHE A 28 26.12 2.40 8.26
C PHE A 28 26.14 1.63 9.59
N VAL A 29 26.45 0.32 9.54
CA VAL A 29 26.56 -0.52 10.73
C VAL A 29 27.57 0.03 11.72
N ASP A 30 28.74 0.47 11.24
CA ASP A 30 29.80 0.98 12.12
C ASP A 30 29.37 2.24 12.89
N TYR A 31 28.47 3.05 12.31
CA TYR A 31 27.85 4.20 13.00
C TYR A 31 26.73 3.77 13.94
N ALA A 32 25.80 2.92 13.48
CA ALA A 32 24.60 2.55 14.22
C ALA A 32 24.91 1.71 15.49
N VAL A 33 26.01 0.93 15.48
CA VAL A 33 26.49 0.23 16.68
C VAL A 33 26.85 1.21 17.81
N ARG A 34 27.41 2.38 17.48
CA ARG A 34 27.73 3.42 18.48
C ARG A 34 26.48 4.03 19.13
N SER A 35 25.33 3.93 18.47
CA SER A 35 24.02 4.33 18.99
C SER A 35 23.28 3.20 19.72
N GLY A 36 23.95 2.06 19.93
CA GLY A 36 23.43 0.92 20.67
C GLY A 36 22.41 0.07 19.89
N ILE A 37 22.49 0.05 18.56
CA ILE A 37 21.78 -0.93 17.73
C ILE A 37 22.77 -2.05 17.38
N SER A 38 22.41 -3.31 17.65
CA SER A 38 23.34 -4.41 17.36
C SER A 38 23.56 -4.58 15.86
N ARG A 39 24.79 -5.01 15.47
CA ARG A 39 25.13 -5.34 14.08
C ARG A 39 24.13 -6.34 13.47
N SER A 40 23.77 -7.37 14.23
CA SER A 40 22.82 -8.40 13.80
C SER A 40 21.44 -7.81 13.51
N ALA A 41 20.94 -6.92 14.36
CA ALA A 41 19.65 -6.26 14.15
C ALA A 41 19.65 -5.45 12.84
N ILE A 42 20.70 -4.67 12.58
CA ILE A 42 20.78 -3.84 11.36
C ILE A 42 20.78 -4.70 10.10
N TYR A 43 21.53 -5.81 10.08
CA TYR A 43 21.52 -6.72 8.93
C TYR A 43 20.18 -7.40 8.75
N LYS A 44 19.49 -7.82 9.83
CA LYS A 44 18.14 -8.39 9.73
C LYS A 44 17.14 -7.39 9.16
N ILE A 45 17.16 -6.16 9.66
CA ILE A 45 16.31 -5.06 9.17
C ILE A 45 16.58 -4.80 7.69
N ALA A 46 17.85 -4.64 7.30
CA ALA A 46 18.22 -4.32 5.91
C ALA A 46 17.98 -5.49 4.93
N ALA A 47 18.01 -6.74 5.39
CA ALA A 47 17.79 -7.92 4.55
C ALA A 47 16.32 -8.29 4.38
N ASN A 48 15.44 -7.85 5.28
CA ASN A 48 14.01 -8.15 5.24
C ASN A 48 13.20 -6.88 5.48
N THR A 49 12.52 -6.41 4.43
CA THR A 49 11.64 -5.24 4.48
C THR A 49 10.46 -5.42 5.43
N HIS A 50 10.06 -6.64 5.78
CA HIS A 50 8.97 -6.91 6.72
C HIS A 50 9.47 -7.36 8.10
N TYR A 51 10.74 -7.09 8.42
CA TYR A 51 11.28 -7.40 9.74
C TYR A 51 10.59 -6.55 10.82
N ASN A 52 10.07 -7.19 11.86
CA ASN A 52 9.47 -6.48 12.99
C ASN A 52 10.54 -5.70 13.77
N ILE A 53 10.40 -4.37 13.81
CA ILE A 53 11.34 -3.46 14.45
C ILE A 53 10.71 -2.87 15.70
N GLN A 54 11.40 -2.97 16.84
CA GLN A 54 10.98 -2.26 18.04
C GLN A 54 10.99 -0.74 17.81
N GLU A 55 9.97 -0.04 18.30
CA GLU A 55 9.80 1.41 18.11
C GLU A 55 11.03 2.23 18.54
N ILE A 56 11.67 1.86 19.65
CA ILE A 56 12.92 2.50 20.10
C ILE A 56 14.06 2.37 19.08
N THR A 57 14.10 1.26 18.34
CA THR A 57 15.09 1.03 17.28
C THR A 57 14.73 1.85 16.05
N VAL A 58 13.45 1.95 15.69
CA VAL A 58 12.97 2.84 14.61
C VAL A 58 13.37 4.28 14.91
N HIS A 59 13.10 4.77 16.12
CA HIS A 59 13.45 6.13 16.53
C HIS A 59 14.96 6.42 16.41
N LYS A 60 15.81 5.48 16.83
CA LYS A 60 17.27 5.61 16.67
C LYS A 60 17.67 5.65 15.20
N LEU A 61 17.09 4.81 14.35
CA LEU A 61 17.36 4.78 12.91
C LEU A 61 16.93 6.09 12.23
N GLN A 62 15.76 6.64 12.58
CA GLN A 62 15.30 7.95 12.10
C GLN A 62 16.31 9.04 12.41
N ARG A 63 16.82 9.09 13.65
CA ARG A 63 17.83 10.07 14.06
C ARG A 63 19.16 9.89 13.34
N LEU A 64 19.60 8.64 13.14
CA LEU A 64 20.86 8.35 12.43
C LEU A 64 20.79 8.70 10.95
N LEU A 65 19.63 8.47 10.32
CA LEU A 65 19.40 8.74 8.91
C LEU A 65 18.91 10.18 8.68
N GLY A 66 18.44 10.90 9.70
CA GLY A 66 17.79 12.20 9.52
C GLY A 66 16.58 12.11 8.61
N VAL A 67 15.73 11.09 8.80
CA VAL A 67 14.49 10.87 8.03
C VAL A 67 13.28 10.84 8.95
N SER A 68 12.11 11.17 8.40
CA SER A 68 10.83 11.05 9.12
C SER A 68 10.47 9.58 9.35
N TYR A 69 9.45 9.34 10.17
CA TYR A 69 9.00 7.99 10.49
C TYR A 69 8.48 7.32 9.22
N GLU A 70 7.66 8.06 8.48
CA GLU A 70 6.94 7.63 7.28
C GLU A 70 7.89 7.32 6.11
N LYS A 71 9.07 7.96 6.07
CA LYS A 71 10.10 7.62 5.07
C LYS A 71 10.82 6.31 5.43
N LEU A 72 10.93 5.97 6.72
CA LEU A 72 11.60 4.75 7.18
C LEU A 72 10.66 3.55 7.28
N ILE A 73 9.42 3.77 7.71
CA ILE A 73 8.39 2.76 7.93
C ILE A 73 7.11 3.19 7.20
N SER A 74 6.61 2.32 6.35
CA SER A 74 5.28 2.46 5.74
C SER A 74 4.36 1.35 6.21
N TRP A 75 3.07 1.63 6.13
CA TRP A 75 1.99 0.75 6.52
C TRP A 75 1.04 0.68 5.33
N ALA A 76 0.68 -0.53 4.93
CA ALA A 76 -0.34 -0.76 3.93
C ALA A 76 -1.34 -1.79 4.45
N PRO A 77 -2.64 -1.67 4.12
CA PRO A 77 -3.58 -2.75 4.39
C PRO A 77 -3.07 -4.06 3.77
N ASN A 78 -3.16 -5.15 4.52
CA ASN A 78 -2.86 -6.47 3.99
C ASN A 78 -4.02 -6.91 3.08
N MET A 79 -3.90 -6.58 1.80
CA MET A 79 -4.95 -6.84 0.81
C MET A 79 -5.30 -8.32 0.67
N SER A 80 -4.37 -9.23 1.03
CA SER A 80 -4.66 -10.68 1.03
C SER A 80 -5.67 -11.08 2.10
N THR A 81 -5.71 -10.36 3.23
CA THR A 81 -6.68 -10.58 4.31
C THR A 81 -8.05 -9.99 3.98
N TYR A 82 -8.08 -8.86 3.27
CA TYR A 82 -9.33 -8.18 2.91
C TYR A 82 -10.03 -8.78 1.69
N PHE A 83 -9.29 -9.37 0.76
CA PHE A 83 -9.82 -9.73 -0.55
C PHE A 83 -9.57 -11.19 -0.93
N ASN A 84 -9.77 -12.13 0.00
CA ASN A 84 -9.69 -13.59 -0.21
C ASN A 84 -9.83 -13.99 -1.70
N ASP A 85 -8.79 -14.64 -2.23
CA ASP A 85 -8.62 -15.13 -3.61
C ASP A 85 -8.60 -14.11 -4.78
N ASN A 86 -8.84 -12.81 -4.55
CA ASN A 86 -8.64 -11.77 -5.56
C ASN A 86 -7.92 -10.54 -4.97
N PRO A 87 -6.57 -10.45 -5.05
CA PRO A 87 -5.78 -9.39 -4.40
C PRO A 87 -6.10 -7.96 -4.88
N ARG A 88 -6.94 -7.81 -5.91
CA ARG A 88 -7.41 -6.54 -6.45
C ARG A 88 -8.85 -6.21 -6.07
N GLY A 89 -9.49 -6.97 -5.20
CA GLY A 89 -10.77 -6.62 -4.57
C GLY A 89 -12.00 -6.48 -5.46
N PHE A 90 -11.89 -6.82 -6.75
CA PHE A 90 -13.01 -6.85 -7.69
C PHE A 90 -13.82 -8.14 -7.61
N THR A 91 -14.21 -8.56 -6.40
CA THR A 91 -15.15 -9.66 -6.19
C THR A 91 -16.58 -9.19 -6.48
N GLN A 92 -17.48 -10.12 -6.80
CA GLN A 92 -18.88 -9.77 -7.03
C GLN A 92 -19.50 -9.09 -5.79
N GLU A 93 -19.20 -9.59 -4.59
CA GLU A 93 -19.65 -9.03 -3.31
C GLU A 93 -19.21 -7.57 -3.13
N ASN A 94 -17.94 -7.24 -3.40
CA ASN A 94 -17.46 -5.87 -3.26
C ASN A 94 -18.06 -4.92 -4.31
N LEU A 95 -18.31 -5.42 -5.52
CA LEU A 95 -19.01 -4.65 -6.55
C LEU A 95 -20.47 -4.40 -6.18
N GLU A 96 -21.12 -5.33 -5.46
CA GLU A 96 -22.48 -5.16 -4.96
C GLU A 96 -22.53 -4.06 -3.87
N ILE A 97 -21.56 -4.04 -2.96
CA ILE A 97 -21.41 -2.97 -1.95
C ILE A 97 -21.25 -1.60 -2.64
N LEU A 98 -20.29 -1.47 -3.54
CA LEU A 98 -20.06 -0.21 -4.28
C LEU A 98 -21.31 0.22 -5.07
N SER A 99 -22.02 -0.74 -5.68
CA SER A 99 -23.25 -0.46 -6.42
C SER A 99 -24.38 0.01 -5.52
N HIS A 100 -24.44 -0.46 -4.27
CA HIS A 100 -25.41 -0.03 -3.28
C HIS A 100 -25.15 1.41 -2.84
N GLU A 101 -23.91 1.71 -2.41
CA GLU A 101 -23.52 3.06 -1.98
C GLU A 101 -23.72 4.11 -3.07
N MET A 102 -23.37 3.78 -4.32
CA MET A 102 -23.59 4.66 -5.46
C MET A 102 -25.08 4.87 -5.75
N ARG A 103 -25.91 3.83 -5.56
CA ARG A 103 -27.35 3.94 -5.76
C ARG A 103 -28.01 4.86 -4.73
N ASP A 104 -27.52 4.87 -3.49
CA ASP A 104 -28.02 5.74 -2.43
C ASP A 104 -27.84 7.23 -2.76
N ILE A 105 -26.80 7.56 -3.55
CA ILE A 105 -26.58 8.91 -4.09
C ILE A 105 -27.17 9.11 -5.50
N GLY A 106 -28.01 8.17 -5.97
CA GLY A 106 -28.73 8.26 -7.25
C GLY A 106 -27.93 7.85 -8.48
N ILE A 107 -26.78 7.19 -8.30
CA ILE A 107 -25.85 6.79 -9.38
C ILE A 107 -25.94 5.28 -9.60
N GLN A 108 -26.18 4.87 -10.84
CA GLN A 108 -26.16 3.45 -11.21
C GLN A 108 -24.92 3.14 -12.04
N LEU A 109 -24.13 2.16 -11.60
CA LEU A 109 -22.89 1.75 -12.24
C LEU A 109 -23.07 0.58 -13.22
N HIS A 110 -22.26 0.60 -14.28
CA HIS A 110 -22.03 -0.48 -15.23
C HIS A 110 -20.57 -0.89 -15.21
N TYR A 111 -20.34 -2.20 -15.14
CA TYR A 111 -19.01 -2.79 -15.06
C TYR A 111 -18.68 -3.56 -16.34
N GLN A 112 -17.49 -3.34 -16.91
CA GLN A 112 -16.94 -4.15 -17.98
C GLN A 112 -15.55 -4.65 -17.59
N VAL A 113 -15.42 -5.97 -17.41
CA VAL A 113 -14.18 -6.64 -16.99
C VAL A 113 -13.33 -6.98 -18.21
N TYR A 114 -12.06 -6.57 -18.23
CA TYR A 114 -11.10 -6.98 -19.26
C TYR A 114 -10.20 -8.10 -18.70
N SER A 115 -10.32 -9.30 -19.27
CA SER A 115 -9.61 -10.50 -18.79
C SER A 115 -8.08 -10.44 -18.88
N ARG A 116 -7.53 -9.49 -19.66
CA ARG A 116 -6.08 -9.47 -19.94
C ARG A 116 -5.23 -8.62 -19.00
N LYS A 117 -5.83 -7.79 -18.13
CA LYS A 117 -5.08 -6.89 -17.23
C LYS A 117 -5.66 -6.76 -15.83
N GLU A 118 -6.69 -7.57 -15.49
CA GLU A 118 -7.41 -7.51 -14.21
C GLU A 118 -7.77 -6.05 -13.87
N SER A 119 -8.36 -5.39 -14.87
CA SER A 119 -8.81 -3.99 -14.84
C SER A 119 -10.29 -3.95 -15.20
N MET A 120 -11.00 -2.99 -14.63
CA MET A 120 -12.44 -2.83 -14.83
C MET A 120 -12.74 -1.42 -15.29
N ASN A 121 -13.48 -1.30 -16.39
CA ASN A 121 -14.10 -0.03 -16.72
C ASN A 121 -15.38 0.08 -15.92
N VAL A 122 -15.55 1.23 -15.28
CA VAL A 122 -16.77 1.58 -14.55
C VAL A 122 -17.34 2.81 -15.23
N THR A 123 -18.61 2.71 -15.62
CA THR A 123 -19.34 3.83 -16.21
C THR A 123 -20.67 4.01 -15.51
N THR A 124 -21.19 5.23 -15.44
CA THR A 124 -22.58 5.44 -15.01
C THR A 124 -23.54 5.13 -16.15
N MET A 125 -24.72 4.58 -15.84
CA MET A 125 -25.84 4.48 -16.81
C MET A 125 -26.24 5.86 -17.39
N TYR A 126 -25.95 6.94 -16.66
CA TYR A 126 -26.23 8.30 -17.04
C TYR A 126 -25.12 8.93 -17.88
N ALA A 127 -24.48 8.16 -18.76
CA ALA A 127 -23.32 8.64 -19.54
C ALA A 127 -23.61 9.91 -20.37
N GLN A 128 -24.87 10.19 -20.66
CA GLN A 128 -25.33 11.39 -21.38
C GLN A 128 -25.51 12.63 -20.48
N ASN A 129 -25.58 12.47 -19.16
CA ASN A 129 -25.71 13.55 -18.20
C ASN A 129 -24.34 13.94 -17.65
N ARG A 130 -23.77 15.02 -18.16
CA ARG A 130 -22.45 15.54 -17.74
C ARG A 130 -22.30 15.78 -16.24
N ARG A 131 -23.38 15.95 -15.48
CA ARG A 131 -23.33 16.14 -14.02
C ARG A 131 -23.20 14.83 -13.23
N ILE A 132 -23.52 13.70 -13.85
CA ILE A 132 -23.55 12.36 -13.25
C ILE A 132 -22.62 11.41 -14.03
N TYR A 133 -21.78 11.96 -14.91
CA TYR A 133 -20.87 11.17 -15.74
C TYR A 133 -19.62 10.78 -14.94
N LEU A 134 -19.43 9.48 -14.75
CA LEU A 134 -18.18 8.87 -14.31
C LEU A 134 -17.79 7.84 -15.37
N ASP A 135 -16.56 7.93 -15.87
CA ASP A 135 -15.94 6.95 -16.76
C ASP A 135 -14.47 6.87 -16.38
N GLY A 136 -14.02 5.68 -15.99
CA GLY A 136 -12.69 5.48 -15.46
C GLY A 136 -12.28 4.02 -15.47
N ASN A 137 -10.97 3.81 -15.60
CA ASN A 137 -10.38 2.50 -15.41
C ASN A 137 -9.98 2.38 -13.94
N PHE A 138 -10.58 1.44 -13.24
CA PHE A 138 -10.21 1.16 -11.86
C PHE A 138 -9.06 0.16 -11.87
N ARG A 139 -7.93 0.60 -11.34
CA ARG A 139 -6.78 -0.24 -11.04
C ARG A 139 -6.47 -0.06 -9.57
N ILE A 140 -6.43 -1.17 -8.82
CA ILE A 140 -5.87 -1.11 -7.47
C ILE A 140 -4.37 -0.91 -7.63
N ASP A 141 -3.89 0.28 -7.24
CA ASP A 141 -2.46 0.50 -7.06
C ASP A 141 -2.03 -0.14 -5.74
N THR A 142 -0.93 -0.88 -5.78
CA THR A 142 -0.39 -1.64 -4.65
C THR A 142 0.20 -0.74 -3.56
N SER A 143 0.15 0.59 -3.73
CA SER A 143 0.72 1.61 -2.83
C SER A 143 -0.27 2.17 -1.81
N GLY A 144 -1.50 1.66 -1.71
CA GLY A 144 -2.28 1.81 -0.47
C GLY A 144 -3.72 2.31 -0.60
N LEU A 145 -4.19 2.77 -1.76
CA LEU A 145 -5.62 3.06 -1.99
C LEU A 145 -5.98 2.81 -3.47
N PRO A 146 -7.20 2.32 -3.78
CA PRO A 146 -7.67 2.27 -5.17
C PRO A 146 -7.78 3.69 -5.72
N GLU A 147 -6.96 4.02 -6.72
CA GLU A 147 -7.00 5.31 -7.38
C GLU A 147 -7.87 5.26 -8.63
N LEU A 148 -8.80 6.22 -8.73
CA LEU A 148 -9.57 6.43 -9.95
C LEU A 148 -8.67 7.15 -10.97
N MET A 149 -8.19 6.42 -11.97
CA MET A 149 -7.51 7.05 -13.11
C MET A 149 -8.56 7.53 -14.11
N ALA A 150 -8.85 8.83 -14.07
CA ALA A 150 -9.58 9.50 -15.14
C ALA A 150 -8.65 9.57 -16.36
N ASN A 151 -8.95 8.78 -17.39
CA ASN A 151 -8.25 8.90 -18.66
C ASN A 151 -8.64 10.24 -19.29
N GLN A 152 -7.68 11.17 -19.43
CA GLN A 152 -7.86 12.34 -20.27
C GLN A 152 -7.88 11.86 -21.74
N PHE A 153 -8.98 12.14 -22.44
CA PHE A 153 -9.05 12.04 -23.90
C PHE A 153 -8.37 13.25 -24.54
#